data_AF-A0A0R1K7N5-F1
#
_entry.id   AF-A0A0R1K7N5-F1
#
_cell.length_a   1.000
_cell.length_b   1.000
_cell.length_c   1.000
_cell.angle_alpha   90.00
_cell.angle_beta   90.00
_cell.angle_gamma   90.00
#
_symmetry.space_group_name_H-M   'P 1'
#
loop_
_entity.id
_entity.type
_entity.pdbx_description
1 polymer ?
#
loop_
_entity_poly.entity_id
_entity_poly.type
_entity_poly.pdbx_seq_one_letter_code
_entity_poly.pdbx_strand_id
1 'polypeptide(L)'
;MIIVSILICAVLSYYFAVFIKNKKVGYTLAGIFIALFIVSIVLLVSNEYGHFGMEKVTNEKTMQIQTVQKGSNVLLYKKLGTSGKEDVYIYRTPETAKTKNPEHTKAKLDVTNSVKKGSSVNTLTQKTTRWEYKNGFYSFLFGISDNDKEFVKQANTFHIGDDWLVLSTTQAAKLSKEMKSKKVQTQMKTEGEAYVKAAVTKAMTVNPSMTAAQQKQVMQQAQKEFKAQAMAKVIEEITK
;
A
#
# COMPACT_ATOMS: atom_id res chain seq x y z
N MET A 1 11.46 -30.26 11.64
CA MET A 1 12.29 -31.44 12.02
C MET A 1 12.96 -31.31 13.37
N ILE A 2 13.30 -30.11 13.82
CA ILE A 2 13.99 -29.88 15.10
C ILE A 2 13.23 -30.45 16.31
N ILE A 3 11.90 -30.34 16.34
CA ILE A 3 11.06 -30.93 17.40
C ILE A 3 11.23 -32.46 17.47
N VAL A 4 11.29 -33.12 16.30
CA VAL A 4 11.52 -34.56 16.22
C VAL A 4 12.92 -34.91 16.73
N SER A 5 13.94 -34.12 16.36
CA SER A 5 15.31 -34.30 16.86
C SER A 5 15.39 -34.17 18.38
N ILE A 6 14.66 -33.22 18.98
CA ILE A 6 14.55 -33.05 20.44
C ILE A 6 14.00 -34.33 21.09
N LEU A 7 12.88 -34.87 20.58
CA LEU A 7 12.28 -36.09 21.11
C LEU A 7 13.20 -37.30 20.98
N ILE A 8 13.85 -37.47 19.82
CA ILE A 8 14.80 -38.57 19.58
C ILE A 8 16.00 -38.46 20.53
N CYS A 9 16.56 -37.26 20.74
CA CYS A 9 17.69 -37.08 21.65
C CYS A 9 17.32 -37.41 23.09
N ALA A 10 16.10 -37.06 23.53
CA ALA A 10 15.62 -37.39 24.87
C ALA A 10 15.50 -38.92 25.06
N VAL A 11 14.88 -39.62 24.11
CA VAL A 11 14.71 -41.08 24.15
C VAL A 11 16.07 -41.81 24.09
N LEU A 12 16.96 -41.38 23.20
CA LEU A 12 18.30 -41.98 23.07
C LEU A 12 19.17 -41.75 24.30
N SER A 13 19.10 -40.56 24.89
CA SER A 13 19.81 -40.28 26.15
C SER A 13 19.38 -41.24 27.26
N TYR A 14 18.07 -41.41 27.45
CA TYR A 14 17.53 -42.36 28.42
C TYR A 14 17.96 -43.80 28.10
N TYR A 15 17.86 -44.21 26.84
CA TYR A 15 18.25 -45.54 26.40
C TYR A 15 19.72 -45.84 26.73
N PHE A 16 20.64 -44.92 26.39
CA PHE A 16 22.07 -45.11 26.64
C PHE A 16 22.41 -45.12 28.13
N ALA A 17 21.75 -44.30 28.94
CA ALA A 17 21.96 -44.29 30.39
C ALA A 17 21.52 -45.60 31.06
N VAL A 18 20.39 -46.16 30.64
CA VAL A 18 19.75 -47.31 31.31
C VAL A 18 20.23 -48.65 30.76
N PHE A 19 20.16 -48.85 29.45
CA PHE A 19 20.27 -50.19 28.85
C PHE A 19 21.69 -50.58 28.44
N ILE A 20 22.62 -49.64 28.33
CA ILE A 20 24.01 -49.97 28.03
C ILE A 20 24.70 -50.55 29.26
N LYS A 21 25.28 -51.75 29.09
CA LYS A 21 25.97 -52.50 30.15
C LYS A 21 27.25 -51.81 30.61
N ASN A 22 28.07 -51.33 29.67
CA ASN A 22 29.28 -50.56 30.00
C ASN A 22 28.90 -49.14 30.41
N LYS A 23 28.84 -48.89 31.72
CA LYS A 23 28.34 -47.62 32.28
C LYS A 23 29.16 -46.40 31.90
N LYS A 24 30.47 -46.53 31.69
CA LYS A 24 31.30 -45.41 31.20
C LYS A 24 30.84 -44.97 29.80
N VAL A 25 30.72 -45.93 28.88
CA VAL A 25 30.26 -45.67 27.50
C VAL A 25 28.81 -45.18 27.48
N GLY A 26 27.93 -45.81 28.26
CA GLY A 26 26.52 -45.44 28.36
C GLY A 26 26.33 -43.99 28.82
N TYR A 27 27.01 -43.57 29.90
CA TYR A 27 26.90 -42.19 30.39
C TYR A 27 27.57 -41.17 29.49
N THR A 28 28.68 -41.50 28.82
CA THR A 28 29.28 -40.59 27.82
C THR A 28 28.32 -40.35 26.66
N LEU A 29 27.72 -41.39 26.10
CA LEU A 29 26.74 -41.26 25.01
C LEU A 29 25.48 -40.52 25.47
N ALA A 30 24.94 -40.87 26.65
CA ALA A 30 23.80 -40.15 27.21
C ALA A 30 24.10 -38.65 27.38
N GLY A 31 25.29 -38.30 27.89
CA GLY A 31 25.75 -36.92 28.02
C GLY A 31 25.81 -36.17 26.68
N ILE A 32 26.28 -36.82 25.62
CA ILE A 32 26.29 -36.24 24.27
C ILE A 32 24.86 -35.94 23.80
N PHE A 33 23.93 -36.88 23.97
CA PHE A 33 22.54 -36.68 23.55
C PHE A 33 21.80 -35.65 24.41
N ILE A 34 22.14 -35.51 25.70
CA ILE A 34 21.66 -34.40 26.54
C ILE A 34 22.19 -33.07 26.01
N ALA A 35 23.47 -32.98 25.66
CA ALA A 35 24.02 -31.76 25.09
C ALA A 35 23.34 -31.39 23.75
N LEU A 36 23.15 -32.36 22.86
CA LEU A 36 22.42 -32.17 21.59
C LEU A 36 20.97 -31.76 21.80
N PHE A 37 20.30 -32.33 22.82
CA PHE A 37 18.94 -31.95 23.22
C PHE A 37 18.89 -30.46 23.62
N ILE A 38 19.80 -30.03 24.50
CA ILE A 38 19.88 -28.63 24.95
C ILE A 38 20.17 -27.71 23.76
N VAL A 39 21.14 -28.04 22.91
CA VAL A 39 21.46 -27.28 21.70
C VAL A 39 20.24 -27.17 20.79
N SER A 40 19.48 -28.24 20.61
CA SER A 40 18.29 -28.25 19.77
C SER A 40 17.18 -27.33 20.31
N ILE A 41 16.98 -27.30 21.63
CA ILE A 41 16.05 -26.35 22.27
C ILE A 41 16.52 -24.92 22.08
N VAL A 42 17.81 -24.63 22.30
CA VAL A 42 18.36 -23.28 22.10
C VAL A 42 18.17 -22.83 20.65
N LEU A 43 18.40 -23.71 19.67
CA LEU A 43 18.19 -23.42 18.25
C LEU A 43 16.70 -23.17 17.94
N LEU A 44 15.79 -23.96 18.51
CA LEU A 44 14.35 -23.78 18.35
C LEU A 44 13.90 -22.40 18.89
N VAL A 45 14.26 -22.08 20.14
CA VAL A 45 13.92 -20.80 20.78
C VAL A 45 14.55 -19.63 19.99
N SER A 46 15.79 -19.79 19.53
CA SER A 46 16.46 -18.76 18.71
C SER A 46 15.77 -18.56 17.36
N ASN A 47 15.21 -19.61 16.76
CA ASN A 47 14.43 -19.47 15.52
C ASN A 47 13.07 -18.81 15.78
N GLU A 48 12.39 -19.22 16.85
CA GLU A 48 11.04 -18.75 17.16
C GLU A 48 11.01 -17.27 17.58
N TYR A 49 11.93 -16.84 18.45
CA TYR A 49 11.97 -15.45 18.93
C TYR A 49 12.92 -14.55 18.14
N GLY A 50 14.01 -15.11 17.62
CA GLY A 50 15.10 -14.37 16.98
C GLY A 50 15.19 -14.54 15.46
N HIS A 51 14.27 -15.29 14.85
CA HIS A 51 14.28 -15.61 13.42
C HIS A 51 15.59 -16.25 12.94
N PHE A 52 16.28 -16.99 13.82
CA PHE A 52 17.51 -17.72 13.46
C PHE A 52 17.29 -18.63 12.25
N GLY A 53 18.18 -18.55 11.25
CA GLY A 53 18.04 -19.29 10.00
C GLY A 53 17.09 -18.65 8.98
N MET A 54 16.55 -17.47 9.27
CA MET A 54 15.69 -16.70 8.37
C MET A 54 16.34 -15.38 7.95
N GLU A 55 15.84 -14.83 6.85
CA GLU A 55 16.22 -13.52 6.34
C GLU A 55 14.99 -12.73 5.87
N LYS A 56 15.15 -11.41 5.79
CA LYS A 56 14.08 -10.53 5.33
C LYS A 56 14.12 -10.43 3.82
N VAL A 57 13.16 -11.05 3.15
CA VAL A 57 13.01 -10.97 1.69
C VAL A 57 11.96 -9.90 1.37
N THR A 58 12.27 -9.00 0.44
CA THR A 58 11.34 -7.97 -0.01
C THR A 58 10.89 -8.26 -1.43
N ASN A 59 9.61 -8.56 -1.58
CA ASN A 59 8.96 -8.76 -2.87
C ASN A 59 8.28 -7.46 -3.31
N GLU A 60 8.50 -7.08 -4.56
CA GLU A 60 7.91 -5.91 -5.19
C GLU A 60 6.88 -6.33 -6.23
N LYS A 61 5.68 -5.74 -6.15
CA LYS A 61 4.62 -5.91 -7.14
C LYS A 61 4.10 -4.54 -7.54
N THR A 62 4.05 -4.28 -8.83
CA THR A 62 3.47 -3.07 -9.39
C THR A 62 2.21 -3.41 -10.16
N MET A 63 1.14 -2.70 -9.89
CA MET A 63 -0.15 -2.90 -10.55
C MET A 63 -0.77 -1.58 -10.98
N GLN A 64 -1.48 -1.58 -12.10
CA GLN A 64 -2.22 -0.40 -12.52
C GLN A 64 -3.40 -0.15 -11.59
N ILE A 65 -3.69 1.12 -11.35
CA ILE A 65 -4.82 1.53 -10.53
C ILE A 65 -5.74 2.48 -11.29
N GLN A 66 -7.00 2.48 -10.85
CA GLN A 66 -8.07 3.31 -11.37
C GLN A 66 -8.80 3.98 -10.20
N THR A 67 -9.39 5.14 -10.52
CA THR A 67 -10.29 5.85 -9.61
C THR A 67 -11.45 4.96 -9.17
N VAL A 68 -11.92 5.16 -7.93
CA VAL A 68 -13.10 4.45 -7.41
C VAL A 68 -14.38 4.92 -8.11
N GLN A 69 -14.43 6.21 -8.49
CA GLN A 69 -15.58 6.84 -9.13
C GLN A 69 -15.27 7.15 -10.60
N LYS A 70 -15.98 6.47 -11.51
CA LYS A 70 -15.82 6.66 -12.96
C LYS A 70 -16.00 8.14 -13.34
N GLY A 71 -15.12 8.63 -14.21
CA GLY A 71 -15.12 10.00 -14.69
C GLY A 71 -14.52 11.02 -13.71
N SER A 72 -13.83 10.57 -12.66
CA SER A 72 -13.11 11.45 -11.72
C SER A 72 -11.66 10.99 -11.57
N ASN A 73 -10.71 11.91 -11.49
CA ASN A 73 -9.30 11.59 -11.22
C ASN A 73 -9.02 11.82 -9.74
N VAL A 74 -9.48 10.89 -8.91
CA VAL A 74 -9.39 11.01 -7.45
C VAL A 74 -8.87 9.72 -6.84
N LEU A 75 -7.81 9.83 -6.05
CA LEU A 75 -7.35 8.81 -5.12
C LEU A 75 -7.96 9.12 -3.75
N LEU A 76 -8.73 8.17 -3.21
CA LEU A 76 -9.42 8.33 -1.94
C LEU A 76 -8.58 7.75 -0.81
N TYR A 77 -8.62 8.38 0.36
CA TYR A 77 -8.06 7.80 1.57
C TYR A 77 -8.97 8.00 2.79
N LYS A 78 -8.80 7.16 3.81
CA LYS A 78 -9.42 7.30 5.13
C LYS A 78 -8.32 7.42 6.17
N LYS A 79 -8.37 8.49 6.97
CA LYS A 79 -7.46 8.68 8.10
C LYS A 79 -7.76 7.65 9.20
N LEU A 80 -6.73 6.99 9.70
CA LEU A 80 -6.81 6.09 10.86
C LEU A 80 -6.10 6.61 12.11
N GLY A 81 -5.48 7.78 12.02
CA GLY A 81 -4.78 8.44 13.12
C GLY A 81 -4.59 9.93 12.85
N THR A 82 -3.78 10.57 13.68
CA THR A 82 -3.46 12.00 13.57
C THR A 82 -2.20 12.28 12.75
N SER A 83 -1.35 11.26 12.53
CA SER A 83 -0.03 11.43 11.90
C SER A 83 -0.05 11.41 10.36
N GLY A 84 -1.11 10.87 9.75
CA GLY A 84 -1.25 10.69 8.30
C GLY A 84 -0.42 9.53 7.72
N LYS A 85 0.41 8.84 8.52
CA LYS A 85 1.21 7.70 8.07
C LYS A 85 0.40 6.41 8.00
N GLU A 86 -0.70 6.35 8.75
CA GLU A 86 -1.61 5.21 8.86
C GLU A 86 -2.83 5.32 7.93
N ASP A 87 -2.81 6.28 7.00
CA ASP A 87 -3.92 6.51 6.07
C ASP A 87 -4.16 5.29 5.18
N VAL A 88 -5.42 4.84 5.13
CA VAL A 88 -5.84 3.73 4.27
C VAL A 88 -6.35 4.28 2.96
N TYR A 89 -5.68 3.90 1.87
CA TYR A 89 -6.01 4.33 0.53
C TYR A 89 -6.98 3.35 -0.11
N ILE A 90 -7.94 3.89 -0.85
CA ILE A 90 -9.00 3.15 -1.52
C ILE A 90 -8.80 3.33 -3.03
N TYR A 91 -8.71 2.22 -3.76
CA TYR A 91 -8.40 2.19 -5.17
C TYR A 91 -9.13 1.04 -5.88
N ARG A 92 -9.09 1.04 -7.21
CA ARG A 92 -9.52 -0.10 -8.03
C ARG A 92 -8.35 -0.55 -8.90
N THR A 93 -8.31 -1.83 -9.21
CA THR A 93 -7.42 -2.42 -10.22
C THR A 93 -8.25 -2.72 -11.47
N PRO A 94 -7.63 -3.03 -12.63
CA PRO A 94 -8.39 -3.45 -13.81
C PRO A 94 -9.33 -4.65 -13.52
N GLU A 95 -8.91 -5.55 -12.63
CA GLU A 95 -9.68 -6.71 -12.19
C GLU A 95 -10.87 -6.29 -11.31
N THR A 96 -10.69 -5.32 -10.42
CA THR A 96 -11.73 -4.82 -9.51
C THR A 96 -12.47 -3.59 -10.05
N ALA A 97 -12.34 -3.26 -11.33
CA ALA A 97 -12.95 -2.06 -11.93
C ALA A 97 -14.49 -2.08 -11.91
N LYS A 98 -15.10 -3.27 -11.97
CA LYS A 98 -16.57 -3.46 -12.03
C LYS A 98 -17.17 -4.02 -10.74
N THR A 99 -16.35 -4.33 -9.73
CA THR A 99 -16.82 -4.93 -8.48
C THR A 99 -17.60 -3.92 -7.64
N LYS A 100 -18.52 -4.42 -6.80
CA LYS A 100 -19.29 -3.57 -5.87
C LYS A 100 -18.38 -2.84 -4.88
N ASN A 101 -17.38 -3.54 -4.36
CA ASN A 101 -16.45 -3.02 -3.36
C ASN A 101 -15.09 -2.69 -3.99
N PRO A 102 -14.56 -1.48 -3.79
CA PRO A 102 -13.19 -1.16 -4.17
C PRO A 102 -12.18 -1.87 -3.26
N GLU A 103 -10.92 -1.90 -3.69
CA GLU A 103 -9.81 -2.37 -2.89
C GLU A 103 -9.31 -1.27 -1.94
N HIS A 104 -8.61 -1.68 -0.89
CA HIS A 104 -7.96 -0.76 0.03
C HIS A 104 -6.62 -1.29 0.55
N THR A 105 -5.74 -0.39 0.96
CA THR A 105 -4.53 -0.78 1.69
C THR A 105 -4.90 -1.37 3.06
N LYS A 106 -4.01 -2.20 3.61
CA LYS A 106 -4.23 -2.83 4.92
C LYS A 106 -4.16 -1.78 6.02
N ALA A 107 -5.09 -1.85 6.97
CA ALA A 107 -5.10 -1.04 8.19
C ALA A 107 -4.20 -1.66 9.27
N LYS A 108 -2.87 -1.59 9.12
CA LYS A 108 -1.89 -2.11 10.10
C LYS A 108 -0.76 -1.09 10.31
N LEU A 109 -0.15 -1.10 11.49
CA LEU A 109 0.95 -0.19 11.85
C LEU A 109 2.19 -0.37 10.98
N ASP A 110 2.53 -1.61 10.61
CA ASP A 110 3.70 -1.89 9.76
C ASP A 110 3.41 -1.72 8.25
N VAL A 111 2.28 -1.10 7.91
CA VAL A 111 1.89 -0.78 6.52
C VAL A 111 1.96 0.73 6.35
N THR A 112 2.89 1.18 5.53
CA THR A 112 3.06 2.60 5.21
C THR A 112 2.55 2.88 3.80
N ASN A 113 1.93 4.03 3.62
CA ASN A 113 1.38 4.46 2.33
C ASN A 113 1.96 5.84 1.99
N SER A 114 2.36 6.01 0.73
CA SER A 114 2.87 7.28 0.22
C SER A 114 2.32 7.54 -1.18
N VAL A 115 2.23 8.81 -1.56
CA VAL A 115 1.72 9.23 -2.87
C VAL A 115 2.78 10.09 -3.56
N LYS A 116 3.07 9.76 -4.83
CA LYS A 116 3.95 10.50 -5.71
C LYS A 116 3.16 10.95 -6.95
N LYS A 117 3.17 12.26 -7.21
CA LYS A 117 2.57 12.88 -8.39
C LYS A 117 3.54 12.95 -9.57
N GLY A 118 3.06 13.34 -10.75
CA GLY A 118 3.85 13.46 -11.97
C GLY A 118 4.05 12.16 -12.76
N SER A 119 3.30 11.09 -12.44
CA SER A 119 3.39 9.83 -13.17
C SER A 119 2.57 9.87 -14.47
N SER A 120 3.10 9.35 -15.57
CA SER A 120 2.35 9.19 -16.83
C SER A 120 1.32 8.06 -16.77
N VAL A 121 1.54 7.07 -15.90
CA VAL A 121 0.65 5.94 -15.67
C VAL A 121 0.33 5.84 -14.20
N ASN A 122 -0.96 5.61 -13.88
CA ASN A 122 -1.39 5.46 -12.50
C ASN A 122 -1.13 4.03 -12.02
N THR A 123 -0.23 3.87 -11.05
CA THR A 123 0.15 2.56 -10.52
C THR A 123 0.26 2.57 -9.00
N LEU A 124 0.18 1.38 -8.43
CA LEU A 124 0.50 1.09 -7.04
C LEU A 124 1.68 0.12 -7.01
N THR A 125 2.79 0.57 -6.44
CA THR A 125 3.97 -0.25 -6.17
C THR A 125 3.91 -0.72 -4.72
N GLN A 126 3.79 -2.02 -4.51
CA GLN A 126 3.74 -2.65 -3.19
C GLN A 126 5.04 -3.40 -2.93
N LYS A 127 5.77 -2.99 -1.89
CA LYS A 127 6.95 -3.68 -1.37
C LYS A 127 6.59 -4.37 -0.08
N THR A 128 6.51 -5.69 -0.08
CA THR A 128 6.21 -6.48 1.11
C THR A 128 7.47 -7.19 1.57
N THR A 129 7.90 -6.90 2.79
CA THR A 129 9.00 -7.61 3.43
C THR A 129 8.45 -8.72 4.33
N ARG A 130 8.96 -9.93 4.16
CA ARG A 130 8.61 -11.10 4.96
C ARG A 130 9.87 -11.82 5.43
N TRP A 131 9.76 -12.56 6.51
CA TRP A 131 10.78 -13.53 6.88
C TRP A 131 10.66 -14.76 5.99
N GLU A 132 11.76 -15.22 5.42
CA GLU A 132 11.84 -16.46 4.66
C GLU A 132 13.09 -17.23 5.11
N TYR A 133 13.05 -18.57 5.05
CA TYR A 133 14.23 -19.36 5.37
C TYR A 133 15.35 -19.13 4.37
N LYS A 134 16.58 -18.94 4.88
CA LYS A 134 17.76 -18.66 4.04
C LYS A 134 18.06 -19.77 3.03
N ASN A 135 17.68 -21.00 3.34
CA ASN A 135 17.89 -22.17 2.49
C ASN A 135 16.99 -23.35 2.92
N GLY A 136 17.04 -24.43 2.13
CA GLY A 136 16.28 -25.65 2.41
C GLY A 136 16.65 -26.36 3.72
N PHE A 137 17.87 -26.18 4.24
CA PHE A 137 18.27 -26.77 5.53
C PHE A 137 17.49 -26.14 6.70
N TYR A 138 17.41 -24.81 6.74
CA TYR A 138 16.63 -24.13 7.78
C TYR A 138 15.13 -24.38 7.65
N SER A 139 14.61 -24.42 6.42
CA SER A 139 13.22 -24.80 6.17
C SER A 139 12.92 -26.23 6.63
N PHE A 140 13.81 -27.19 6.37
CA PHE A 140 13.67 -28.56 6.87
C PHE A 140 13.71 -28.62 8.42
N LEU A 141 14.69 -27.93 9.03
CA LEU A 141 14.82 -27.91 10.49
C LEU A 141 13.60 -27.29 11.17
N PHE A 142 13.19 -26.10 10.75
CA PHE A 142 12.25 -25.26 11.48
C PHE A 142 10.86 -25.16 10.87
N GLY A 143 10.60 -25.70 9.67
CA GLY A 143 9.35 -25.49 8.92
C GLY A 143 8.05 -25.96 9.58
N ILE A 144 8.11 -26.60 10.75
CA ILE A 144 6.93 -26.91 11.57
C ILE A 144 6.47 -25.72 12.43
N SER A 145 7.31 -24.71 12.60
CA SER A 145 7.07 -23.55 13.46
C SER A 145 6.16 -22.47 12.83
N ASP A 146 5.63 -22.71 11.62
CA ASP A 146 4.71 -21.83 10.87
C ASP A 146 5.14 -20.34 10.78
N ASN A 147 6.44 -20.08 10.90
CA ASN A 147 7.03 -18.75 10.83
C ASN A 147 7.55 -18.40 9.42
N ASP A 148 7.41 -19.31 8.45
CA ASP A 148 7.75 -19.01 7.06
C ASP A 148 6.80 -17.94 6.49
N LYS A 149 7.37 -17.00 5.74
CA LYS A 149 6.66 -15.85 5.15
C LYS A 149 5.95 -14.95 6.17
N GLU A 150 6.39 -14.97 7.42
CA GLU A 150 5.90 -14.08 8.46
C GLU A 150 6.02 -12.62 8.01
N PHE A 151 4.94 -11.85 8.22
CA PHE A 151 4.85 -10.47 7.75
C PHE A 151 5.71 -9.54 8.61
N VAL A 152 6.64 -8.82 7.98
CA VAL A 152 7.47 -7.81 8.69
C VAL A 152 6.92 -6.41 8.45
N LYS A 153 6.79 -6.00 7.19
CA LYS A 153 6.29 -4.67 6.83
C LYS A 153 5.81 -4.62 5.39
N GLN A 154 5.01 -3.61 5.09
CA GLN A 154 4.59 -3.29 3.72
C GLN A 154 4.77 -1.79 3.47
N ALA A 155 5.37 -1.43 2.35
CA ALA A 155 5.41 -0.06 1.86
C ALA A 155 4.66 0.02 0.53
N ASN A 156 3.65 0.87 0.48
CA ASN A 156 2.83 1.12 -0.69
C ASN A 156 3.16 2.52 -1.23
N THR A 157 3.49 2.60 -2.52
CA THR A 157 3.69 3.88 -3.21
C THR A 157 2.69 4.00 -4.34
N PHE A 158 1.78 4.96 -4.22
CA PHE A 158 0.84 5.34 -5.27
C PHE A 158 1.52 6.33 -6.20
N HIS A 159 1.72 5.94 -7.45
CA HIS A 159 2.20 6.82 -8.51
C HIS A 159 0.98 7.29 -9.30
N ILE A 160 0.70 8.59 -9.28
CA ILE A 160 -0.48 9.17 -9.91
C ILE A 160 -0.11 10.37 -10.80
N GLY A 161 -0.95 10.67 -11.77
CA GLY A 161 -0.83 11.87 -12.60
C GLY A 161 -1.06 13.16 -11.80
N ASP A 162 -0.59 14.29 -12.33
CA ASP A 162 -0.77 15.60 -11.68
C ASP A 162 -2.23 16.06 -11.65
N ASP A 163 -3.03 15.55 -12.60
CA ASP A 163 -4.47 15.75 -12.71
C ASP A 163 -5.28 14.98 -11.65
N TRP A 164 -4.62 14.09 -10.89
CA TRP A 164 -5.27 13.37 -9.80
C TRP A 164 -5.31 14.18 -8.50
N LEU A 165 -6.49 14.20 -7.89
CA LEU A 165 -6.72 14.72 -6.55
C LEU A 165 -6.54 13.62 -5.52
N VAL A 166 -5.93 13.94 -4.38
CA VAL A 166 -5.81 13.01 -3.25
C VAL A 166 -6.68 13.55 -2.12
N LEU A 167 -7.83 12.92 -1.90
CA LEU A 167 -8.85 13.44 -1.00
C LEU A 167 -9.24 12.40 0.03
N SER A 168 -9.51 12.84 1.26
CA SER A 168 -10.14 11.96 2.23
C SER A 168 -11.55 11.60 1.76
N THR A 169 -12.09 10.47 2.23
CA THR A 169 -13.50 10.10 1.94
C THR A 169 -14.49 11.18 2.37
N THR A 170 -14.20 11.89 3.46
CA THR A 170 -15.01 13.02 3.93
C THR A 170 -14.89 14.25 3.03
N GLN A 171 -13.67 14.60 2.58
CA GLN A 171 -13.45 15.69 1.63
C GLN A 171 -14.12 15.39 0.28
N ALA A 172 -13.98 14.17 -0.23
CA ALA A 172 -14.63 13.77 -1.47
C ALA A 172 -16.17 13.81 -1.38
N ALA A 173 -16.74 13.41 -0.24
CA ALA A 173 -18.18 13.53 0.01
C ALA A 173 -18.64 15.00 0.05
N LYS A 174 -17.89 15.88 0.73
CA LYS A 174 -18.14 17.33 0.73
C LYS A 174 -18.05 17.91 -0.68
N LEU A 175 -16.99 17.59 -1.43
CA LEU A 175 -16.81 18.02 -2.82
C LEU A 175 -18.01 17.63 -3.68
N SER A 176 -18.42 16.35 -3.62
CA SER A 176 -19.57 15.88 -4.39
C SER A 176 -20.87 16.60 -3.99
N LYS A 177 -21.03 16.99 -2.73
CA LYS A 177 -22.21 17.73 -2.26
C LYS A 177 -22.19 19.17 -2.75
N GLU A 178 -21.06 19.86 -2.62
CA GLU A 178 -20.88 21.24 -3.07
C GLU A 178 -21.08 21.37 -4.58
N MET A 179 -20.46 20.49 -5.38
CA MET A 179 -20.61 20.47 -6.84
C MET A 179 -22.05 20.20 -7.30
N LYS A 180 -22.86 19.51 -6.48
CA LYS A 180 -24.28 19.26 -6.75
C LYS A 180 -25.20 20.38 -6.23
N SER A 181 -24.66 21.32 -5.46
CA SER A 181 -25.46 22.42 -4.91
C SER A 181 -25.87 23.39 -6.03
N LYS A 182 -27.13 23.86 -5.98
CA LYS A 182 -27.63 24.86 -6.93
C LYS A 182 -26.80 26.14 -6.87
N LYS A 183 -26.37 26.56 -5.68
CA LYS A 183 -25.54 27.75 -5.47
C LYS A 183 -24.25 27.67 -6.28
N VAL A 184 -23.47 26.60 -6.12
CA VAL A 184 -22.20 26.41 -6.83
C VAL A 184 -22.43 26.25 -8.33
N GLN A 185 -23.47 25.52 -8.76
CA GLN A 185 -23.77 25.39 -10.19
C GLN A 185 -24.15 26.72 -10.85
N THR A 186 -25.01 27.51 -10.20
CA THR A 186 -25.38 28.84 -10.70
C THR A 186 -24.17 29.76 -10.72
N GLN A 187 -23.39 29.79 -9.63
CA GLN A 187 -22.17 30.59 -9.55
C GLN A 187 -21.16 30.21 -10.63
N MET A 188 -20.88 28.91 -10.81
CA MET A 188 -19.98 28.41 -11.85
C MET A 188 -20.46 28.75 -13.25
N LYS A 189 -21.78 28.72 -13.50
CA LYS A 189 -22.34 29.10 -14.81
C LYS A 189 -22.14 30.60 -15.07
N THR A 190 -22.51 31.45 -14.11
CA THR A 190 -22.43 32.92 -14.26
C THR A 190 -20.98 33.39 -14.33
N GLU A 191 -20.12 32.95 -13.41
CA GLU A 191 -18.69 33.31 -13.41
C GLU A 191 -17.98 32.73 -14.63
N GLY A 192 -18.36 31.52 -15.08
CA GLY A 192 -17.79 30.89 -16.27
C GLY A 192 -18.15 31.62 -17.56
N GLU A 193 -19.41 32.01 -17.73
CA GLU A 193 -19.86 32.84 -18.87
C GLU A 193 -19.12 34.19 -18.89
N ALA A 194 -18.98 34.84 -17.73
CA ALA A 194 -18.22 36.08 -17.60
C ALA A 194 -16.73 35.91 -17.93
N TYR A 195 -16.09 34.85 -17.43
CA TYR A 195 -14.68 34.55 -17.67
C TYR A 195 -14.41 34.28 -19.16
N VAL A 196 -15.24 33.44 -19.80
CA VAL A 196 -15.10 33.14 -21.23
C VAL A 196 -15.32 34.40 -22.08
N LYS A 197 -16.34 35.21 -21.77
CA LYS A 197 -16.60 36.46 -22.48
C LYS A 197 -15.44 37.45 -22.34
N ALA A 198 -14.86 37.57 -21.14
CA ALA A 198 -13.68 38.41 -20.90
C ALA A 198 -12.45 37.91 -21.68
N ALA A 199 -12.22 36.59 -21.70
CA ALA A 199 -11.10 35.99 -22.43
C ALA A 199 -11.21 36.20 -23.94
N VAL A 200 -12.41 36.01 -24.53
CA VAL A 200 -12.65 36.24 -25.95
C VAL A 200 -12.52 37.73 -26.29
N THR A 201 -13.05 38.63 -25.45
CA THR A 201 -12.91 40.08 -25.65
C THR A 201 -11.44 40.51 -25.63
N LYS A 202 -10.67 40.02 -24.66
CA LYS A 202 -9.22 40.27 -24.57
C LYS A 202 -8.46 39.71 -25.78
N ALA A 203 -8.86 38.56 -26.31
CA ALA A 203 -8.25 38.02 -27.52
C ALA A 203 -8.60 38.84 -28.77
N MET A 204 -9.83 39.36 -28.87
CA MET A 204 -10.26 40.23 -29.97
C MET A 204 -9.61 41.63 -29.94
N THR A 205 -9.25 42.17 -28.76
CA THR A 205 -8.48 43.43 -28.71
C THR A 205 -7.05 43.27 -29.19
N VAL A 206 -6.44 42.11 -28.93
CA VAL A 206 -5.08 41.78 -29.38
C VAL A 206 -5.05 41.39 -30.86
N ASN A 207 -6.08 40.69 -31.34
CA ASN A 207 -6.23 40.31 -32.74
C ASN A 207 -7.66 40.63 -33.25
N PRO A 208 -7.89 41.83 -33.79
CA PRO A 208 -9.22 42.24 -34.28
C PRO A 208 -9.70 41.41 -35.49
N SER A 209 -8.78 40.81 -36.24
CA SER A 209 -9.04 39.96 -37.41
C SER A 209 -9.22 38.48 -37.07
N MET A 210 -9.41 38.14 -35.79
CA MET A 210 -9.51 36.75 -35.32
C MET A 210 -10.71 36.03 -35.95
N THR A 211 -10.44 34.88 -36.57
CA THR A 211 -11.47 34.06 -37.24
C THR A 211 -12.40 33.37 -36.24
N ALA A 212 -13.57 32.92 -36.69
CA ALA A 212 -14.50 32.14 -35.87
C ALA A 212 -13.86 30.86 -35.30
N ALA A 213 -12.91 30.24 -36.03
CA ALA A 213 -12.17 29.06 -35.56
C ALA A 213 -11.25 29.40 -34.38
N GLN A 214 -10.56 30.55 -34.44
CA GLN A 214 -9.69 31.04 -33.36
C GLN A 214 -10.51 31.49 -32.14
N GLN A 215 -11.67 32.14 -32.34
CA GLN A 215 -12.61 32.44 -31.25
C GLN A 215 -13.06 31.16 -30.53
N LYS A 216 -13.39 30.10 -31.28
CA LYS A 216 -13.76 28.81 -30.71
C LYS A 216 -12.62 28.18 -29.90
N GLN A 217 -11.37 28.29 -30.37
CA GLN A 217 -10.20 27.81 -29.62
C GLN A 217 -10.01 28.58 -28.31
N VAL A 218 -10.11 29.91 -28.33
CA VAL A 218 -10.01 30.76 -27.13
C VAL A 218 -11.13 30.42 -26.14
N MET A 219 -12.36 30.22 -26.62
CA MET A 219 -13.48 29.80 -25.77
C MET A 219 -13.22 28.45 -25.09
N GLN A 220 -12.76 27.46 -25.84
CA GLN A 220 -12.47 26.12 -25.30
C GLN A 220 -11.35 26.16 -24.26
N GLN A 221 -10.29 26.92 -24.52
CA GLN A 221 -9.17 27.10 -23.60
C GLN A 221 -9.62 27.83 -22.33
N ALA A 222 -10.35 28.94 -22.46
CA ALA A 222 -10.87 29.70 -21.33
C ALA A 222 -11.84 28.87 -20.48
N GLN A 223 -12.69 28.05 -21.11
CA GLN A 223 -13.60 27.15 -20.40
C GLN A 223 -12.83 26.06 -19.62
N LYS A 224 -11.76 25.50 -20.19
CA LYS A 224 -10.89 24.53 -19.52
C LYS A 224 -10.18 25.15 -18.32
N GLU A 225 -9.61 26.34 -18.49
CA GLU A 225 -8.93 27.09 -17.43
C GLU A 225 -9.88 27.46 -16.29
N PHE A 226 -11.04 28.03 -16.60
CA PHE A 226 -12.04 28.38 -15.59
C PHE A 226 -12.50 27.15 -14.82
N LYS A 227 -12.77 26.04 -15.51
CA LYS A 227 -13.17 24.78 -14.88
C LYS A 227 -12.10 24.26 -13.92
N ALA A 228 -10.82 24.37 -14.27
CA ALA A 228 -9.71 23.99 -13.40
C ALA A 228 -9.59 24.92 -12.18
N GLN A 229 -9.67 26.24 -12.37
CA GLN A 229 -9.61 27.23 -11.30
C GLN A 229 -10.78 27.11 -10.33
N ALA A 230 -12.00 26.95 -10.84
CA ALA A 230 -13.19 26.79 -10.03
C ALA A 230 -13.14 25.50 -9.20
N MET A 231 -12.69 24.38 -9.78
CA MET A 231 -12.47 23.15 -9.02
C MET A 231 -11.39 23.32 -7.95
N ALA A 232 -10.27 23.97 -8.27
CA ALA A 232 -9.20 24.24 -7.29
C ALA A 232 -9.72 25.05 -6.10
N LYS A 233 -10.54 26.08 -6.35
CA LYS A 233 -11.15 26.91 -5.29
C LYS A 233 -12.08 26.11 -4.38
N VAL A 234 -12.97 25.29 -4.96
CA VAL A 234 -13.86 24.42 -4.16
C VAL A 234 -13.05 23.41 -3.34
N ILE A 235 -11.98 22.85 -3.90
CA ILE A 235 -11.08 21.93 -3.18
C ILE A 235 -10.39 22.64 -2.02
N GLU A 236 -9.90 23.86 -2.22
CA GLU A 236 -9.28 24.65 -1.16
C GLU A 236 -10.27 24.92 -0.01
N GLU A 237 -11.52 25.27 -0.32
CA GLU A 237 -12.56 25.53 0.68
C GLU A 237 -12.92 24.29 1.52
N ILE A 238 -12.93 23.09 0.94
CA ILE A 238 -13.26 21.85 1.66
C ILE A 238 -12.06 21.20 2.36
N THR A 239 -10.84 21.63 2.03
CA THR A 239 -9.60 21.12 2.63
C THR A 239 -9.07 21.98 3.77
N LYS A 240 -9.51 23.25 3.86
CA LYS A 240 -9.45 24.10 5.06
C LYS A 240 -10.19 23.47 6.23
#